data_AF-A0A3P1ZT39-F1
#
_entry.id   AF-A0A3P1ZT39-F1
#
_cell.length_a   1.000
_cell.length_b   1.000
_cell.length_c   1.000
_cell.angle_alpha   90.00
_cell.angle_beta   90.00
_cell.angle_gamma   90.00
#
_symmetry.space_group_name_H-M   'P 1'
#
loop_
_entity.id
_entity.type
_entity.pdbx_description
1 polymer ?
#
loop_
_entity_poly.entity_id
_entity_poly.type
_entity_poly.pdbx_seq_one_letter_code
_entity_poly.pdbx_strand_id
1 'polypeptide(L)' 'SLTVSGETLSNQDGKILAQSTDIRTRTVQNDRGQITAGKALNVRSEQVSNRAGKLQSAGNADLNVSQRLDNQGG' A
#
# COMPACT_ATOMS: atom_id res chain seq x y z
N SER A 1 -3.92 -14.06 4.29
CA SER A 1 -3.42 -13.21 3.19
C SER A 1 -4.52 -12.27 2.78
N LEU A 2 -4.19 -11.09 2.26
CA LEU A 2 -5.14 -10.09 1.77
C LEU A 2 -4.87 -9.85 0.28
N THR A 3 -5.93 -9.82 -0.53
CA THR A 3 -5.87 -9.40 -1.92
C THR A 3 -6.89 -8.29 -2.14
N VAL A 4 -6.47 -7.19 -2.75
CA VAL A 4 -7.34 -6.06 -3.09
C VAL A 4 -7.20 -5.76 -4.57
N SER A 5 -8.32 -5.68 -5.28
CA SER A 5 -8.36 -5.26 -6.67
C SER A 5 -9.50 -4.28 -6.92
N GLY A 6 -9.28 -3.28 -7.78
CA GLY A 6 -10.30 -2.30 -8.13
C GLY A 6 -9.71 -0.95 -8.52
N GLU A 7 -10.54 0.08 -8.49
CA GLU A 7 -10.12 1.43 -8.87
C GLU A 7 -9.25 2.09 -7.79
N THR A 8 -9.77 2.19 -6.57
CA THR A 8 -9.08 2.86 -5.47
C THR A 8 -9.12 2.01 -4.21
N LEU A 9 -7.95 1.83 -3.59
CA LEU A 9 -7.84 1.42 -2.19
C LEU A 9 -7.64 2.67 -1.33
N SER A 10 -8.61 2.97 -0.46
CA SER A 10 -8.45 4.00 0.58
C SER A 10 -8.24 3.35 1.95
N ASN A 11 -7.12 3.71 2.58
CA ASN A 11 -6.75 3.34 3.94
C ASN A 11 -6.24 4.57 4.70
N GLN A 12 -6.79 5.75 4.40
CA GLN A 12 -6.42 7.00 5.07
C GLN A 12 -6.80 6.93 6.54
N ASP A 13 -5.88 7.31 7.43
CA ASP A 13 -6.05 7.25 8.88
C ASP A 13 -6.43 5.83 9.41
N GLY A 14 -6.30 4.81 8.55
CA GLY A 14 -6.73 3.43 8.78
C GLY A 14 -5.58 2.46 8.99
N LYS A 15 -5.90 1.20 9.27
CA LYS A 15 -4.93 0.12 9.48
C LYS A 15 -5.32 -1.15 8.73
N ILE A 16 -4.41 -1.64 7.91
CA ILE A 16 -4.47 -2.95 7.26
C ILE A 16 -3.29 -3.78 7.77
N LEU A 17 -3.62 -4.93 8.38
CA LEU A 17 -2.64 -5.89 8.87
C LEU A 17 -2.93 -7.26 8.24
N ALA A 18 -1.91 -7.84 7.60
CA ALA A 18 -2.00 -9.19 7.05
C ALA A 18 -0.63 -9.86 7.05
N GLN A 19 -0.58 -11.18 6.82
CA GLN A 19 0.71 -11.88 6.63
C GLN A 19 1.31 -11.58 5.25
N SER A 20 0.51 -11.72 4.19
CA SER A 20 0.89 -11.29 2.85
C SER A 20 -0.23 -10.43 2.28
N THR A 21 0.12 -9.36 1.59
CA THR A 21 -0.78 -8.39 0.98
C THR A 21 -0.45 -8.24 -0.50
N ASP A 22 -1.46 -8.36 -1.37
CA ASP A 22 -1.34 -8.10 -2.81
C ASP A 22 -2.40 -7.09 -3.23
N ILE A 23 -1.96 -5.89 -3.64
CA ILE A 23 -2.82 -4.78 -4.05
C ILE A 23 -2.64 -4.56 -5.55
N ARG A 24 -3.73 -4.64 -6.30
CA ARG A 24 -3.82 -4.37 -7.74
C ARG A 24 -4.90 -3.32 -8.00
N THR A 25 -4.55 -2.04 -7.87
CA THR A 25 -5.54 -0.95 -8.01
C THR A 25 -5.00 0.18 -8.86
N ARG A 26 -5.85 1.05 -9.42
CA ARG A 26 -5.36 2.27 -10.07
C ARG A 26 -4.69 3.21 -9.06
N THR A 27 -5.35 3.43 -7.93
CA THR A 27 -4.88 4.37 -6.89
C THR A 27 -4.85 3.72 -5.50
N VAL A 28 -3.76 3.93 -4.76
CA VAL A 28 -3.68 3.66 -3.32
C VAL A 28 -3.59 4.97 -2.56
N GLN A 29 -4.49 5.19 -1.61
CA GLN A 29 -4.48 6.31 -0.67
C GLN A 29 -4.24 5.79 0.74
N ASN A 30 -3.01 5.92 1.22
CA ASN A 30 -2.57 5.48 2.55
C ASN A 30 -2.02 6.65 3.39
N ASP A 31 -2.44 7.89 3.11
CA ASP A 31 -2.01 9.06 3.87
C ASP A 31 -2.45 8.94 5.34
N ARG A 32 -1.52 9.13 6.28
CA ARG A 32 -1.69 8.88 7.72
C ARG A 32 -2.19 7.46 8.08
N GLY A 33 -2.23 6.57 7.10
CA GLY A 33 -2.65 5.18 7.23
C GLY A 33 -1.48 4.25 7.46
N GLN A 34 -1.78 2.99 7.77
CA GLN A 34 -0.79 1.93 7.89
C GLN A 34 -1.22 0.67 7.14
N ILE A 35 -0.36 0.19 6.25
CA ILE A 35 -0.42 -1.14 5.65
C ILE A 35 0.81 -1.91 6.13
N THR A 36 0.60 -3.02 6.82
CA THR A 36 1.68 -3.86 7.33
C THR A 36 1.48 -5.32 6.94
N ALA A 37 2.48 -5.87 6.25
CA ALA A 37 2.58 -7.27 5.90
C ALA A 37 3.64 -7.98 6.75
N GLY A 38 3.30 -9.14 7.32
CA GLY A 38 4.24 -9.96 8.09
C GLY A 38 5.24 -10.77 7.25
N LYS A 39 5.03 -10.87 5.93
CA LYS A 39 5.86 -11.67 5.01
C LYS A 39 6.09 -10.98 3.67
N ALA A 40 5.03 -10.52 3.00
CA ALA A 40 5.14 -9.93 1.68
C ALA A 40 4.12 -8.81 1.45
N LEU A 41 4.58 -7.67 0.95
CA LEU A 41 3.73 -6.58 0.48
C LEU A 41 3.99 -6.37 -1.00
N ASN A 42 2.99 -6.65 -1.85
CA ASN A 42 3.05 -6.39 -3.28
C ASN A 42 2.01 -5.32 -3.63
N VAL A 43 2.45 -4.24 -4.26
CA VAL A 43 1.58 -3.15 -4.73
C VAL A 43 1.82 -2.92 -6.21
N ARG A 44 0.77 -3.06 -7.02
CA ARG A 44 0.75 -2.72 -8.44
C ARG A 44 -0.31 -1.65 -8.66
N SER A 45 0.14 -0.42 -8.91
CA SER A 45 -0.75 0.72 -9.07
C SER A 45 -0.22 1.77 -10.04
N GLU A 46 -1.11 2.63 -10.52
CA GLU A 46 -0.70 3.82 -11.28
C GLU A 46 -0.22 4.90 -10.32
N GLN A 47 -0.98 5.13 -9.24
CA GLN A 47 -0.71 6.18 -8.27
C GLN A 47 -0.74 5.65 -6.84
N VAL A 48 0.23 6.09 -6.03
CA VAL A 48 0.29 5.79 -4.59
C VAL A 48 0.55 7.08 -3.82
N SER A 49 -0.31 7.35 -2.84
CA SER A 49 -0.16 8.41 -1.85
C SER A 49 0.04 7.76 -0.48
N ASN A 50 1.15 8.06 0.19
CA ASN A 50 1.51 7.57 1.50
C ASN A 50 2.12 8.70 2.37
N ARG A 51 1.51 9.90 2.33
CA ARG A 51 1.99 11.05 3.10
C ARG A 51 1.72 10.88 4.58
N ALA A 52 2.76 10.98 5.41
CA ALA A 52 2.71 10.69 6.84
C ALA A 52 2.09 9.32 7.16
N GLY A 53 2.10 8.40 6.19
CA GLY A 53 1.54 7.05 6.29
C GLY A 53 2.64 6.01 6.27
N LYS A 54 2.28 4.73 6.35
CA LYS A 54 3.25 3.64 6.45
C LYS A 54 2.89 2.45 5.56
N LEU A 55 3.84 2.05 4.71
CA LEU A 55 3.82 0.80 3.96
C LEU A 55 4.99 -0.07 4.46
N GLN A 56 4.69 -1.16 5.18
CA GLN A 56 5.72 -2.03 5.77
C GLN A 56 5.53 -3.49 5.36
N SER A 57 6.64 -4.17 5.08
CA SER A 57 6.73 -5.63 5.06
C SER A 57 7.82 -6.09 6.02
N ALA A 58 7.61 -7.20 6.74
CA ALA A 58 8.67 -7.88 7.50
C ALA A 58 9.48 -8.88 6.64
N GLY A 59 9.09 -9.08 5.38
CA GLY A 59 9.89 -9.77 4.37
C GLY A 59 9.98 -8.92 3.10
N ASN A 60 9.57 -9.45 1.95
CA ASN A 60 9.69 -8.72 0.69
C ASN A 60 8.65 -7.60 0.58
N ALA A 61 9.08 -6.45 0.06
CA ALA A 61 8.19 -5.39 -0.39
C ALA A 61 8.47 -5.10 -1.86
N ASP A 62 7.46 -5.24 -2.71
CA ASP A 62 7.51 -4.94 -4.14
C ASP A 62 6.45 -3.87 -4.45
N LEU A 63 6.91 -2.68 -4.82
CA LEU A 63 6.06 -1.55 -5.17
C LEU A 63 6.30 -1.20 -6.64
N ASN A 64 5.38 -1.63 -7.50
CA ASN A 64 5.33 -1.26 -8.90
C ASN A 64 4.32 -0.12 -9.09
N VAL A 65 4.83 1.10 -9.23
CA VAL A 65 4.02 2.31 -9.40
C VAL A 65 4.33 2.94 -10.76
N SER A 66 3.36 2.97 -11.66
CA SER A 66 3.62 3.31 -13.07
C SER A 66 3.53 4.80 -13.42
N GLN A 67 2.89 5.63 -12.58
CA GLN A 67 2.77 7.07 -12.82
C GLN A 67 3.35 7.92 -11.67
N ARG A 68 2.82 7.80 -10.45
CA ARG A 68 3.20 8.70 -9.35
C ARG A 68 3.24 8.00 -8.00
N LEU A 69 4.39 8.10 -7.33
CA LEU A 69 4.56 7.73 -5.92
C LEU A 69 4.83 9.01 -5.10
N ASP A 70 3.96 9.28 -4.15
CA ASP A 70 4.12 10.35 -3.16
C ASP A 70 4.21 9.73 -1.76
N ASN A 71 5.43 9.66 -1.22
CA ASN A 71 5.76 9.00 0.04
C ASN A 71 6.42 9.98 1.04
N GLN A 72 5.88 11.19 1.16
CA GLN A 72 6.48 12.21 2.04
C GLN A 72 6.18 11.94 3.52
N GLY A 73 7.22 11.85 4.36
CA GLY A 73 7.08 11.67 5.80
C GLY A 73 6.59 10.28 6.23
N GLY A 74 6.65 9.29 5.33
CA GLY A 74 6.31 7.89 5.58
C GLY A 74 7.51 6.96 5.61
#